data_AF-A0A1S1HAT0-F1
#
_entry.id   AF-A0A1S1HAT0-F1
#
_cell.length_a   1.000
_cell.length_b   1.000
_cell.length_c   1.000
_cell.angle_alpha   90.00
_cell.angle_beta   90.00
_cell.angle_gamma   90.00
#
_symmetry.space_group_name_H-M   'P 1'
#
loop_
_entity.id
_entity.type
_entity.pdbx_description
1 polymer ?
#
loop_
_entity_poly.entity_id
_entity_poly.type
_entity_poly.pdbx_seq_one_letter_code
_entity_poly.pdbx_strand_id
1 'polypeptide(L)'
;MADRPHSAPPDSEGQAPWDHVVRMWDLAVARQASAVEGALYEADVEADGGPACIAGRWTEIYRRTDDGWRMLSVGGGPDRKR
;
A
#
# COMPACT_ATOMS: atom_id res chain seq x y z
N MET A 1 8.74 5.22 14.59
CA MET A 1 8.19 5.06 13.22
C MET A 1 9.28 5.46 12.25
N ALA A 2 9.83 4.52 11.49
CA ALA A 2 10.88 4.82 10.53
C ALA A 2 10.24 5.40 9.25
N ASP A 3 10.66 6.61 8.89
CA ASP A 3 10.31 7.29 7.64
C ASP A 3 11.02 6.54 6.49
N ARG A 4 10.29 5.69 5.77
CA ARG A 4 10.83 4.94 4.63
C ARG A 4 10.77 5.84 3.38
N PRO A 5 11.89 6.02 2.65
CA PRO A 5 11.88 6.82 1.43
C PRO A 5 10.92 6.20 0.40
N HIS A 6 9.97 7.04 -0.06
CA HIS A 6 8.79 6.67 -0.83
C HIS A 6 9.13 6.32 -2.29
N SER A 7 9.64 5.12 -2.53
CA SER A 7 9.91 4.57 -3.87
C SER A 7 9.88 3.04 -3.88
N ALA A 8 8.79 2.39 -4.30
CA ALA A 8 8.76 0.99 -4.79
C ALA A 8 7.34 0.60 -5.28
N PRO A 9 7.14 -0.25 -6.33
CA PRO A 9 7.54 -1.68 -6.31
C PRO A 9 8.03 -2.27 -7.66
N PRO A 10 9.22 -2.91 -7.75
CA PRO A 10 9.35 -4.33 -7.43
C PRO A 10 10.74 -4.57 -6.82
N ASP A 11 10.89 -4.71 -5.52
CA ASP A 11 10.52 -5.87 -4.74
C ASP A 11 10.27 -5.37 -3.31
N SER A 12 9.05 -5.56 -2.79
CA SER A 12 8.71 -5.08 -1.45
C SER A 12 9.51 -5.88 -0.41
N GLU A 13 10.65 -5.33 0.04
CA GLU A 13 11.44 -5.90 1.14
C GLU A 13 10.60 -5.86 2.43
N GLY A 14 10.07 -7.02 2.79
CA GLY A 14 9.20 -7.23 3.95
C GLY A 14 7.73 -7.46 3.60
N GLN A 15 7.44 -8.21 2.54
CA GLN A 15 6.09 -8.63 2.18
C GLN A 15 5.53 -9.51 3.30
N ALA A 16 4.65 -8.95 4.13
CA ALA A 16 3.97 -9.71 5.15
C ALA A 16 3.03 -10.71 4.47
N PRO A 17 2.74 -11.88 5.06
CA PRO A 17 1.96 -12.93 4.40
C PRO A 17 0.50 -12.55 4.08
N TRP A 18 0.06 -11.36 4.50
CA TRP A 18 -1.24 -10.76 4.24
C TRP A 18 -1.20 -9.62 3.20
N ASP A 19 -0.04 -9.29 2.64
CA ASP A 19 0.10 -8.28 1.60
C ASP A 19 -0.26 -8.89 0.24
N HIS A 20 -1.22 -8.28 -0.44
CA HIS A 20 -1.70 -8.73 -1.75
C HIS A 20 -1.36 -7.70 -2.82
N VAL A 21 -0.60 -8.13 -3.83
CA VAL A 21 -0.24 -7.27 -4.97
C VAL A 21 -0.84 -7.82 -6.26
N VAL A 22 -1.64 -6.99 -6.93
CA VAL A 22 -2.14 -7.24 -8.28
C VAL A 22 -1.30 -6.43 -9.27
N ARG A 23 -0.80 -7.08 -10.32
CA ARG A 23 0.07 -6.46 -11.33
C ARG A 23 -0.62 -6.47 -12.69
N MET A 24 -0.53 -5.36 -13.41
CA MET A 24 -1.01 -5.25 -14.77
C MET A 24 0.16 -5.10 -15.73
N TRP A 25 0.20 -5.95 -16.76
CA TRP A 25 1.25 -5.99 -17.78
C TRP A 25 0.74 -5.43 -19.11
N ASP A 26 1.55 -4.59 -19.74
CA ASP A 26 1.40 -4.21 -21.13
C ASP A 26 2.24 -5.19 -21.98
N LEU A 27 1.54 -6.05 -22.73
CA LEU A 27 2.15 -7.10 -23.54
C LEU A 27 2.74 -6.56 -24.85
N ALA A 28 2.27 -5.43 -25.37
CA ALA A 28 2.75 -4.86 -26.63
C ALA A 28 4.21 -4.37 -26.49
N VAL A 29 4.57 -3.94 -25.29
CA VAL A 29 5.90 -3.44 -24.94
C VAL A 29 6.60 -4.28 -23.87
N ALA A 30 6.05 -5.45 -23.56
CA ALA A 30 6.57 -6.43 -22.60
C ALA A 30 7.01 -5.82 -21.24
N ARG A 31 6.20 -4.92 -20.68
CA ARG A 31 6.53 -4.22 -19.42
C ARG A 31 5.34 -4.16 -18.47
N GLN A 32 5.61 -4.12 -17.17
CA GLN A 32 4.56 -3.86 -16.17
C GLN A 32 4.11 -2.39 -16.26
N ALA A 33 2.80 -2.17 -16.40
CA ALA A 33 2.23 -0.83 -16.55
C ALA A 33 1.72 -0.26 -15.22
N SER A 34 1.17 -1.11 -14.36
CA SER A 34 0.57 -0.68 -13.08
C SER A 34 0.64 -1.79 -12.02
N ALA A 35 0.52 -1.38 -10.77
CA ALA A 35 0.42 -2.26 -9.62
C ALA A 35 -0.64 -1.72 -8.66
N VAL A 36 -1.39 -2.61 -8.03
CA VAL A 36 -2.27 -2.31 -6.91
C VAL A 36 -1.79 -3.14 -5.74
N GLU A 37 -1.52 -2.50 -4.62
CA GLU A 37 -1.04 -3.14 -3.40
C GLU A 37 -2.07 -2.95 -2.30
N GLY A 38 -2.47 -4.04 -1.66
CA GLY A 38 -3.37 -4.04 -0.51
C GLY A 38 -2.67 -4.62 0.70
N ALA A 39 -2.79 -3.94 1.83
CA ALA A 39 -2.15 -4.34 3.08
C ALA A 39 -3.07 -4.10 4.29
N LEU A 40 -2.85 -4.91 5.33
CA LEU A 40 -3.47 -4.76 6.64
C LEU A 40 -2.56 -3.95 7.56
N TYR A 41 -3.13 -3.09 8.39
CA TYR A 41 -2.39 -2.38 9.43
C TYR A 41 -3.09 -2.51 10.78
N GLU A 42 -2.29 -2.49 11.84
CA GLU A 42 -2.74 -2.38 13.23
C GLU A 42 -1.84 -1.35 13.93
N ALA A 43 -2.44 -0.42 14.66
CA ALA A 43 -1.72 0.66 15.33
C ALA A 43 -2.45 1.07 16.61
N ASP A 44 -1.69 1.26 17.68
CA ASP A 44 -2.16 1.98 18.87
C ASP A 44 -2.07 3.49 18.61
N VAL A 45 -3.18 4.19 18.78
CA VAL A 45 -3.29 5.64 18.55
C VAL A 45 -3.94 6.32 19.75
N GLU A 46 -3.56 7.57 19.98
CA GLU A 46 -4.19 8.42 20.97
C GLU A 46 -5.32 9.21 20.32
N ALA A 47 -6.56 8.87 20.69
CA ALA A 47 -7.76 9.52 20.20
C ALA A 47 -8.35 10.44 21.27
N ASP A 48 -9.29 11.32 20.89
CA ASP A 48 -9.96 12.24 21.81
C ASP A 48 -10.70 11.55 22.98
N GLY A 49 -10.94 10.24 22.88
CA GLY A 49 -11.52 9.38 23.93
C GLY A 49 -10.52 8.53 24.73
N GLY A 50 -9.21 8.71 24.52
CA GLY A 50 -8.14 7.90 25.11
C GLY A 50 -7.44 6.97 24.11
N PRO A 51 -6.46 6.18 24.58
CA PRO A 51 -5.73 5.23 23.75
C PRO A 51 -6.65 4.20 23.12
N ALA A 52 -6.44 3.95 21.83
CA ALA A 52 -7.23 3.02 21.04
C ALA A 52 -6.35 2.24 20.07
N CYS A 53 -6.52 0.92 20.04
CA CYS A 53 -6.04 0.12 18.92
C CYS A 53 -6.99 0.28 17.73
N ILE A 54 -6.44 0.69 16.60
CA ILE A 54 -7.09 0.71 15.29
C ILE A 54 -6.47 -0.36 14.39
N ALA A 55 -7.32 -1.09 13.69
CA ALA A 55 -6.91 -1.99 12.62
C ALA A 55 -7.69 -1.63 11.36
N GLY A 56 -7.11 -1.86 10.19
CA GLY A 56 -7.78 -1.57 8.93
C GLY A 56 -7.04 -2.05 7.71
N ARG A 57 -7.62 -1.70 6.56
CA ARG A 57 -7.05 -1.98 5.24
C ARG A 57 -6.73 -0.68 4.54
N TRP A 58 -5.61 -0.71 3.81
CA TRP A 58 -5.32 0.29 2.81
C TRP A 58 -5.00 -0.35 1.47
N THR A 59 -5.19 0.44 0.42
CA THR A 59 -4.93 0.10 -0.96
C THR A 59 -4.17 1.25 -1.59
N GLU A 60 -3.05 0.92 -2.21
CA GLU A 60 -2.18 1.84 -2.92
C GLU A 60 -2.17 1.49 -4.40
N ILE A 61 -2.32 2.50 -5.25
CA ILE A 61 -2.33 2.35 -6.71
C ILE A 61 -1.10 3.02 -7.26
N TYR A 62 -0.34 2.29 -8.07
CA TYR A 62 0.90 2.73 -8.66
C TYR A 62 0.87 2.63 -10.18
N ARG A 63 1.55 3.58 -10.83
CA ARG A 63 1.84 3.55 -12.26
C ARG A 63 3.34 3.53 -12.50
N ARG A 64 3.78 2.70 -13.44
CA ARG A 64 5.15 2.73 -13.94
C ARG A 64 5.33 3.94 -14.86
N THR A 65 6.34 4.75 -14.57
CA THR A 65 6.85 5.86 -15.38
C THR A 65 8.30 5.58 -15.80
N ASP A 66 8.85 6.40 -16.67
CA ASP A 66 10.25 6.27 -17.09
C ASP A 66 11.21 6.48 -15.90
N ASP A 67 10.86 7.38 -14.97
CA ASP A 67 11.63 7.68 -13.75
C ASP A 67 11.35 6.70 -12.58
N GLY A 68 10.62 5.60 -12.80
CA GLY A 68 10.31 4.60 -11.77
C GLY A 68 8.82 4.45 -11.48
N TRP A 69 8.45 4.19 -10.24
CA TRP A 69 7.05 4.02 -9.84
C TRP A 69 6.51 5.28 -9.20
N ARG A 70 5.34 5.72 -9.66
CA ARG A 70 4.61 6.84 -9.07
C ARG A 70 3.33 6.32 -8.45
N MET A 71 3.17 6.57 -7.15
CA MET A 71 1.90 6.39 -6.46
C MET A 71 0.88 7.40 -7.02
N LEU A 72 -0.29 6.91 -7.39
CA LEU A 72 -1.38 7.71 -7.94
C LEU A 72 -2.49 7.95 -6.92
N SER A 73 -2.75 6.96 -6.07
CA SER A 73 -3.84 6.99 -5.11
C SER A 73 -3.52 6.10 -3.91
N VAL A 74 -3.95 6.55 -2.74
CA VAL A 74 -4.03 5.75 -1.52
C VAL A 74 -5.45 5.87 -0.99
N GLY A 75 -6.04 4.74 -0.62
CA GLY A 75 -7.37 4.69 -0.03
C GLY A 75 -7.44 3.60 1.01
N GLY A 76 -8.08 3.87 2.13
CA GLY A 76 -8.16 2.94 3.24
C GLY A 76 -8.84 3.55 4.44
N GLY A 77 -9.15 2.72 5.42
CA GLY A 77 -9.73 3.18 6.66
C GLY A 77 -9.75 2.10 7.72
N PRO A 78 -9.88 2.49 8.99
CA PRO A 78 -10.04 1.53 10.07
C PRO A 78 -11.28 0.69 9.78
N ASP A 79 -11.17 -0.62 9.98
CA ASP A 79 -12.32 -1.51 9.91
C ASP A 79 -13.32 -1.00 10.96
N ARG A 80 -14.51 -0.58 10.49
CA ARG A 80 -15.55 -0.04 11.38
C ARG A 80 -15.84 -1.10 12.44
N LYS A 81 -15.56 -0.77 13.71
CA LYS A 81 -16.11 -1.53 14.84
C LYS A 81 -17.63 -1.47 14.70
N ARG A 82 -18.22 -2.62 14.38
CA ARG A 82 -19.66 -2.81 14.23
C ARG A 82 -20.32 -2.92 15.60
#